data_AF-A0A8F8SR71-F1
#
_entry.id   AF-A0A8F8SR71-F1
#
_cell.length_a   1.000
_cell.length_b   1.000
_cell.length_c   1.000
_cell.angle_alpha   90.00
_cell.angle_beta   90.00
_cell.angle_gamma   90.00
#
_symmetry.space_group_name_H-M   'P 1'
#
loop_
_entity.id
_entity.type
_entity.pdbx_description
1 polymer ?
#
loop_
_entity_poly.entity_id
_entity_poly.type
_entity_poly.pdbx_seq_one_letter_code
_entity_poly.pdbx_strand_id
1 'polypeptide(L)'
;KKKLWIETKLRGSPKALITKLFKKTLKVASLIAEGIVTSLEILGLNQEMGNRGSKSDSYISVKEQRVDGYSVLKRYCKVYPKCQGNLVFIAFLKYVNTIVESIPGIQVYTKAQKSLFSIFTFANQKTLRTKGPARFCEFSSSINGLNPYYITGFTDGEGCFFVGVSPDSKSRTGYRVKANFQIGLHLKDLALLEQIKLFFGVGKISKLGAESVQFRVYALEDLKVILHHFDKYPLLTNKQSDYLLFKQVVNLMEEGKHLTLEGLNKIMSIKTVLNNGEVSDNLRLAFPNVEPILKPEIKDRTIKSLHWLAGFTDAEGCFFVALKKSPASKLGEAVWLRFILTQHTRDEDFLKSLVSTLNCGRYIPKSGYGEFIVEKFTDVSNKVIPIFEEFKLHGIKSKNFEDFQKVALLMENKVHLTREGLDEIKKIKGGMNKNRLN
;
A
#
# COMPACT_ATOMS: atom_id res chain seq x y z
N LYS A 1 -56.38 -4.78 -12.57
CA LYS A 1 -56.90 -5.02 -11.21
C LYS A 1 -56.29 -6.30 -10.64
N LYS A 2 -55.29 -6.20 -9.75
CA LYS A 2 -55.09 -7.03 -8.54
C LYS A 2 -53.93 -6.42 -7.75
N LYS A 3 -54.20 -6.21 -6.46
CA LYS A 3 -53.45 -5.36 -5.51
C LYS A 3 -52.33 -6.16 -4.84
N LEU A 4 -51.19 -5.50 -4.62
CA LEU A 4 -50.16 -5.91 -3.67
C LEU A 4 -50.52 -5.30 -2.30
N TRP A 5 -50.54 -6.12 -1.24
CA TRP A 5 -50.71 -5.66 0.14
C TRP A 5 -49.34 -5.53 0.80
N ILE A 6 -49.05 -4.35 1.34
CA ILE A 6 -47.99 -4.15 2.33
C ILE A 6 -48.65 -3.44 3.51
N GLU A 7 -48.76 -4.15 4.64
CA GLU A 7 -49.13 -3.55 5.92
C GLU A 7 -47.91 -2.82 6.51
N THR A 8 -48.07 -1.53 6.78
CA THR A 8 -47.19 -0.78 7.69
C THR A 8 -48.03 -0.25 8.84
N LYS A 9 -47.78 -0.74 10.06
CA LYS A 9 -48.30 -0.16 11.30
C LYS A 9 -47.55 1.14 11.60
N LEU A 10 -48.26 2.26 11.60
CA LEU A 10 -47.86 3.51 12.25
C LEU A 10 -48.67 3.70 13.53
N ARG A 11 -47.99 3.91 14.66
CA ARG A 11 -48.55 4.60 15.84
C ARG A 11 -47.79 5.92 15.98
N GLY A 12 -48.49 7.05 15.83
CA GLY A 12 -47.99 8.40 16.12
C GLY A 12 -47.84 8.63 17.64
N SER A 13 -47.08 9.63 18.07
CA SER A 13 -47.55 11.03 18.15
C SER A 13 -46.60 12.06 17.51
N PRO A 14 -47.09 13.27 17.15
CA PRO A 14 -46.52 14.08 16.07
C PRO A 14 -45.83 15.36 16.57
N LYS A 15 -44.56 15.55 16.23
CA LYS A 15 -43.97 16.89 16.10
C LYS A 15 -42.99 16.93 14.92
N ALA A 16 -43.43 17.65 13.89
CA ALA A 16 -42.66 18.30 12.82
C ALA A 16 -41.63 17.46 12.05
N LEU A 17 -42.02 17.00 10.85
CA LEU A 17 -41.10 16.81 9.72
C LEU A 17 -41.86 17.03 8.40
N ILE A 18 -41.77 18.26 7.89
CA ILE A 18 -42.07 18.56 6.49
C ILE A 18 -41.01 17.81 5.66
N THR A 19 -41.39 16.66 5.12
CA THR A 19 -40.60 15.98 4.09
C THR A 19 -41.01 16.57 2.74
N LYS A 20 -40.14 17.42 2.17
CA LYS A 20 -40.25 17.82 0.76
C LYS A 20 -40.08 16.55 -0.08
N LEU A 21 -41.17 16.07 -0.65
CA LEU A 21 -41.19 15.03 -1.68
C LEU A 21 -40.50 15.60 -2.94
N PHE A 22 -39.26 15.21 -3.20
CA PHE A 22 -38.61 15.48 -4.48
C PHE A 22 -39.13 14.51 -5.52
N LYS A 23 -40.09 14.97 -6.34
CA LYS A 23 -40.52 14.27 -7.55
C LYS A 23 -39.51 14.60 -8.65
N LYS A 24 -38.60 13.67 -8.95
CA LYS A 24 -37.62 13.83 -10.03
C LYS A 24 -38.31 13.48 -11.36
N THR A 25 -38.74 14.49 -12.11
CA THR A 25 -39.27 14.32 -13.46
C THR A 25 -38.10 14.35 -14.44
N LEU A 26 -37.74 13.21 -15.03
CA LEU A 26 -36.76 13.16 -16.12
C LEU A 26 -37.50 13.46 -17.43
N LYS A 27 -37.19 14.60 -18.06
CA LYS A 27 -37.54 14.86 -19.46
C LYS A 27 -36.38 14.40 -20.33
N VAL A 28 -36.64 13.49 -21.26
CA VAL A 28 -35.69 13.12 -22.31
C VAL A 28 -35.60 14.29 -23.28
N ALA A 29 -34.42 14.87 -23.45
CA ALA A 29 -34.17 15.86 -24.49
C ALA A 29 -33.90 15.13 -25.83
N SER A 30 -34.47 15.66 -26.91
CA SER A 30 -34.26 15.18 -28.27
C SER A 30 -32.79 15.35 -28.69
N LEU A 31 -32.25 14.32 -29.35
CA LEU A 31 -30.91 14.36 -29.96
C LEU A 31 -30.89 15.40 -31.08
N ILE A 32 -30.03 16.41 -30.96
CA ILE A 32 -29.63 17.29 -32.08
C ILE A 32 -28.40 16.64 -32.71
N ALA A 33 -28.49 16.28 -33.99
CA ALA A 33 -27.45 15.50 -34.66
C ALA A 33 -26.21 16.32 -35.04
N GLU A 34 -26.28 17.65 -35.13
CA GLU A 34 -25.13 18.50 -35.49
C GLU A 34 -25.23 19.90 -34.85
N GLY A 35 -24.13 20.40 -34.28
CA GLY A 35 -23.99 21.75 -33.68
C GLY A 35 -23.11 21.80 -32.42
N ILE A 36 -22.30 22.87 -32.26
CA ILE A 36 -21.45 23.10 -31.08
C ILE A 36 -22.22 23.90 -30.03
N VAL A 37 -22.37 23.35 -28.82
CA VAL A 37 -22.88 24.08 -27.65
C VAL A 37 -21.74 24.92 -27.07
N THR A 38 -21.78 26.24 -27.26
CA THR A 38 -20.72 27.15 -26.78
C THR A 38 -20.94 27.66 -25.36
N SER A 39 -22.14 27.50 -24.80
CA SER A 39 -22.46 27.80 -23.39
C SER A 39 -23.81 27.18 -22.99
N LEU A 40 -23.92 26.72 -21.73
CA LEU A 40 -25.18 26.24 -21.15
C LEU A 40 -25.51 27.12 -19.93
N GLU A 41 -26.60 27.87 -20.00
CA GLU A 41 -27.06 28.74 -18.91
C GLU A 41 -28.26 28.09 -18.22
N ILE A 42 -28.14 27.79 -16.92
CA ILE A 42 -29.23 27.24 -16.10
C ILE A 42 -29.94 28.41 -15.44
N LEU A 43 -31.08 28.83 -16.00
CA LEU A 43 -31.94 29.84 -15.38
C LEU A 43 -32.89 29.20 -14.36
N GLY A 44 -32.74 29.58 -13.09
CA GLY A 44 -33.73 29.35 -12.05
C GLY A 44 -33.24 28.56 -10.85
N LEU A 45 -32.71 29.27 -9.85
CA LEU A 45 -33.27 29.34 -8.49
C LEU A 45 -32.45 30.37 -7.69
N ASN A 46 -32.85 31.63 -7.82
CA ASN A 46 -32.52 32.67 -6.85
C ASN A 46 -33.16 32.28 -5.51
N GLN A 47 -32.36 31.85 -4.55
CA GLN A 47 -32.58 32.15 -3.13
C GLN A 47 -31.25 32.54 -2.51
N GLU A 48 -31.18 33.81 -2.11
CA GLU A 48 -30.08 34.49 -1.44
C GLU A 48 -29.57 33.68 -0.22
N MET A 49 -28.29 33.35 -0.25
CA MET A 49 -27.20 33.91 0.57
C MET A 49 -27.06 33.38 2.01
N GLY A 50 -25.95 32.66 2.21
CA GLY A 50 -25.20 32.63 3.45
C GLY A 50 -23.71 32.55 3.10
N ASN A 51 -23.04 33.71 3.05
CA ASN A 51 -21.61 33.83 2.76
C ASN A 51 -20.77 32.98 3.74
N ARG A 52 -20.10 31.95 3.23
CA ARG A 52 -18.89 31.37 3.84
C ARG A 52 -17.86 31.20 2.72
N GLY A 53 -16.95 32.16 2.64
CA GLY A 53 -15.84 32.12 1.69
C GLY A 53 -14.97 30.89 1.93
N SER A 54 -14.87 30.03 0.92
CA SER A 54 -13.79 29.07 0.79
C SER A 54 -12.80 29.62 -0.24
N LYS A 55 -11.60 30.00 0.22
CA LYS A 55 -10.44 30.16 -0.65
C LYS A 55 -9.88 28.76 -0.96
N SER A 56 -10.37 28.16 -2.02
CA SER A 56 -9.72 27.02 -2.66
C SER A 56 -9.48 27.38 -4.11
N ASP A 57 -8.21 27.60 -4.47
CA ASP A 57 -7.73 27.70 -5.84
C ASP A 57 -8.18 26.43 -6.60
N SER A 58 -9.17 26.55 -7.48
CA SER A 58 -9.61 25.45 -8.33
C SER A 58 -8.76 25.35 -9.59
N TYR A 59 -7.97 24.29 -9.70
CA TYR A 59 -7.37 23.88 -10.97
C TYR A 59 -8.48 23.25 -11.84
N ILE A 60 -8.90 23.92 -12.90
CA ILE A 60 -9.82 23.34 -13.89
C ILE A 60 -8.98 22.72 -15.01
N SER A 61 -9.12 21.42 -15.22
CA SER A 61 -8.58 20.72 -16.39
C SER A 61 -9.64 20.72 -17.48
N VAL A 62 -9.36 21.31 -18.64
CA VAL A 62 -10.20 21.17 -19.83
C VAL A 62 -9.47 20.28 -20.82
N LYS A 63 -10.13 19.19 -21.23
CA LYS A 63 -9.62 18.25 -22.22
C LYS A 63 -10.09 18.72 -23.60
N GLU A 64 -9.16 19.12 -24.46
CA GLU A 64 -9.47 19.44 -25.85
C GLU A 64 -9.30 18.14 -26.68
N GLN A 65 -10.36 17.71 -27.34
CA GLN A 65 -10.37 16.50 -28.17
C GLN A 65 -10.53 16.93 -29.62
N ARG A 66 -9.56 16.56 -30.47
CA ARG A 66 -9.62 16.82 -31.91
C ARG A 66 -10.26 15.64 -32.65
N VAL A 67 -10.81 15.95 -33.82
CA VAL A 67 -11.63 15.05 -34.65
C VAL A 67 -10.82 13.87 -35.24
N ASP A 68 -9.50 13.92 -35.20
CA ASP A 68 -8.57 12.85 -35.65
C ASP A 68 -8.06 11.94 -34.50
N GLY A 69 -8.59 12.08 -33.28
CA GLY A 69 -8.37 11.13 -32.19
C GLY A 69 -7.04 11.26 -31.43
N TYR A 70 -6.17 12.21 -31.79
CA TYR A 70 -4.98 12.53 -31.00
C TYR A 70 -5.31 13.48 -29.84
N SER A 71 -4.65 13.28 -28.68
CA SER A 71 -4.70 14.20 -27.54
C SER A 71 -3.30 14.69 -27.18
N VAL A 72 -3.15 16.02 -27.04
CA VAL A 72 -1.90 16.65 -26.60
C VAL A 72 -2.09 17.17 -25.18
N LEU A 73 -1.28 16.69 -24.23
CA LEU A 73 -1.32 17.16 -22.85
C LEU A 73 -0.55 18.50 -22.74
N LYS A 74 -1.24 19.65 -22.85
CA LYS A 74 -0.62 20.94 -22.51
C LYS A 74 -0.53 21.08 -20.99
N ARG A 75 0.65 21.51 -20.52
CA ARG A 75 0.95 21.78 -19.10
C ARG A 75 0.00 22.84 -18.51
N TYR A 76 -0.34 22.66 -17.24
CA TYR A 76 -1.13 23.57 -16.41
C TYR A 76 -0.67 25.04 -16.51
N CYS A 77 -1.59 25.95 -16.80
CA CYS A 77 -1.40 27.39 -16.58
C CYS A 77 -2.17 27.79 -15.31
N LYS A 78 -1.47 28.40 -14.35
CA LYS A 78 -2.08 29.04 -13.19
C LYS A 78 -2.53 30.43 -13.61
N VAL A 79 -3.83 30.73 -13.53
CA VAL A 79 -4.39 32.05 -13.85
C VAL A 79 -4.61 32.81 -12.56
N TYR A 80 -3.97 33.98 -12.42
CA TYR A 80 -4.22 34.90 -11.31
C TYR A 80 -5.24 35.96 -11.74
N PRO A 81 -6.11 36.43 -10.83
CA PRO A 81 -6.96 37.59 -11.10
C PRO A 81 -6.09 38.84 -11.28
N LYS A 82 -6.35 39.59 -12.36
CA LYS A 82 -5.67 40.86 -12.68
C LYS A 82 -5.96 41.92 -11.62
N CYS A 83 -4.90 42.57 -11.14
CA CYS A 83 -4.87 44.02 -10.98
C CYS A 83 -3.67 44.52 -11.80
N GLN A 84 -3.96 45.20 -12.93
CA GLN A 84 -3.07 46.07 -13.73
C GLN A 84 -1.75 45.52 -14.31
N GLY A 85 -1.65 45.55 -15.65
CA GLY A 85 -0.41 45.78 -16.40
C GLY A 85 0.61 44.63 -16.58
N ASN A 86 0.72 44.16 -17.83
CA ASN A 86 1.81 43.33 -18.41
C ASN A 86 1.94 41.85 -18.00
N LEU A 87 1.76 40.97 -18.99
CA LEU A 87 2.11 39.54 -18.94
C LEU A 87 3.63 39.36 -18.99
N VAL A 88 4.20 38.73 -17.97
CA VAL A 88 5.58 38.21 -18.01
C VAL A 88 5.51 36.70 -18.27
N PHE A 89 6.07 36.24 -19.38
CA PHE A 89 6.26 34.81 -19.66
C PHE A 89 7.53 34.33 -18.96
N ILE A 90 7.40 33.44 -17.96
CA ILE A 90 8.56 32.71 -17.40
C ILE A 90 8.56 31.30 -18.00
N ALA A 91 9.48 31.05 -18.93
CA ALA A 91 9.73 29.71 -19.47
C ALA A 91 10.57 28.90 -18.46
N PHE A 92 10.00 27.84 -17.88
CA PHE A 92 10.79 26.81 -17.20
C PHE A 92 11.37 25.85 -18.24
N LEU A 93 12.64 26.06 -18.61
CA LEU A 93 13.44 25.09 -19.34
C LEU A 93 13.76 23.90 -18.42
N LYS A 94 13.37 22.71 -18.91
CA LYS A 94 13.78 21.40 -18.39
C LYS A 94 15.25 21.23 -18.77
N TYR A 95 16.15 21.04 -17.81
CA TYR A 95 17.50 20.57 -18.15
C TYR A 95 17.43 19.11 -18.60
N VAL A 96 17.86 18.93 -19.84
CA VAL A 96 18.18 17.67 -20.50
C VAL A 96 19.61 17.27 -20.07
N ASN A 97 19.85 15.97 -19.96
CA ASN A 97 21.19 15.37 -19.84
C ASN A 97 22.21 16.14 -20.67
N THR A 98 23.17 16.78 -19.99
CA THR A 98 24.36 17.32 -20.64
C THR A 98 25.56 16.65 -19.96
N ILE A 99 26.31 15.89 -20.75
CA ILE A 99 27.66 15.46 -20.43
C ILE A 99 28.46 16.75 -20.25
N VAL A 100 28.94 17.02 -19.03
CA VAL A 100 29.89 18.11 -18.80
C VAL A 100 31.26 17.58 -19.17
N GLU A 101 31.71 17.92 -20.37
CA GLU A 101 33.13 17.94 -20.68
C GLU A 101 33.81 18.95 -19.75
N SER A 102 34.94 18.53 -19.18
CA SER A 102 35.76 19.33 -18.28
C SER A 102 36.24 20.61 -18.96
N ILE A 103 35.85 21.77 -18.42
CA ILE A 103 36.52 23.04 -18.73
C ILE A 103 37.73 23.16 -17.78
N PRO A 104 38.97 23.23 -18.27
CA PRO A 104 40.13 23.49 -17.41
C PRO A 104 40.07 24.93 -16.88
N GLY A 105 40.21 25.11 -15.55
CA GLY A 105 40.60 26.41 -14.98
C GLY A 105 39.58 27.17 -14.12
N ILE A 106 38.46 26.59 -13.69
CA ILE A 106 37.53 27.26 -12.77
C ILE A 106 37.56 26.59 -11.39
N GLN A 107 38.17 27.25 -10.40
CA GLN A 107 38.09 26.90 -8.99
C GLN A 107 36.92 27.63 -8.33
N VAL A 108 36.02 26.90 -7.67
CA VAL A 108 34.99 27.46 -6.79
C VAL A 108 35.20 26.89 -5.38
N TYR A 109 35.55 27.76 -4.44
CA TYR A 109 35.71 27.43 -3.02
C TYR A 109 34.39 27.64 -2.28
N THR A 110 33.99 26.67 -1.46
CA THR A 110 33.01 26.90 -0.38
C THR A 110 33.48 26.26 0.93
N LYS A 111 33.24 27.02 2.01
CA LYS A 111 33.77 26.89 3.37
C LYS A 111 33.45 25.56 4.05
N ALA A 112 34.45 25.04 4.76
CA ALA A 112 34.39 23.84 5.58
C ALA A 112 33.47 23.97 6.81
N GLN A 113 32.64 22.95 7.04
CA GLN A 113 32.21 22.56 8.38
C GLN A 113 32.55 21.08 8.60
N LYS A 114 33.22 20.82 9.73
CA LYS A 114 33.79 19.55 10.15
C LYS A 114 32.70 18.49 10.36
N SER A 115 32.85 17.34 9.72
CA SER A 115 32.23 16.07 10.12
C SER A 115 33.16 14.93 9.71
N LEU A 116 33.41 14.01 10.65
CA LEU A 116 34.36 12.91 10.58
C LEU A 116 33.99 11.92 9.46
N PHE A 117 34.78 11.87 8.39
CA PHE A 117 34.75 10.80 7.40
C PHE A 117 35.88 9.81 7.69
N SER A 118 35.51 8.54 7.93
CA SER A 118 36.39 7.41 7.76
C SER A 118 36.71 7.23 6.27
N ILE A 119 38.00 7.12 5.98
CA ILE A 119 38.56 7.01 4.63
C ILE A 119 38.34 5.57 4.14
N PHE A 120 37.63 5.39 3.03
CA PHE A 120 37.70 4.16 2.23
C PHE A 120 38.40 4.47 0.91
N THR A 121 39.63 3.98 0.81
CA THR A 121 40.41 3.92 -0.42
C THR A 121 39.78 2.93 -1.40
N PHE A 122 39.35 3.43 -2.56
CA PHE A 122 38.98 2.61 -3.71
C PHE A 122 40.25 2.00 -4.33
N ALA A 123 40.40 0.68 -4.22
CA ALA A 123 41.34 -0.07 -5.03
C ALA A 123 40.60 -0.63 -6.25
N ASN A 124 41.00 -0.17 -7.44
CA ASN A 124 40.67 -0.74 -8.74
C ASN A 124 41.00 -2.24 -8.76
N GLN A 125 40.04 -3.10 -9.12
CA GLN A 125 40.37 -4.42 -9.64
C GLN A 125 39.69 -4.69 -10.98
N LYS A 126 40.56 -4.98 -11.94
CA LYS A 126 40.33 -5.33 -13.33
C LYS A 126 39.52 -6.61 -13.45
N THR A 127 38.75 -6.63 -14.54
CA THR A 127 38.00 -7.73 -15.13
C THR A 127 38.84 -9.00 -15.26
N LEU A 128 38.35 -10.12 -14.72
CA LEU A 128 38.75 -11.47 -15.13
C LEU A 128 37.47 -12.29 -15.40
N ARG A 129 37.33 -12.69 -16.67
CA ARG A 129 36.32 -13.63 -17.15
C ARG A 129 36.78 -15.05 -16.84
N THR A 130 35.94 -15.85 -16.17
CA THR A 130 36.01 -17.32 -16.26
C THR A 130 34.61 -17.92 -16.31
N LYS A 131 34.37 -18.77 -17.31
CA LYS A 131 33.18 -19.60 -17.50
C LYS A 131 33.26 -20.82 -16.57
N GLY A 132 32.19 -21.12 -15.82
CA GLY A 132 32.06 -22.32 -14.98
C GLY A 132 30.73 -22.33 -14.21
N PRO A 133 30.17 -23.51 -13.87
CA PRO A 133 28.76 -23.64 -13.46
C PRO A 133 28.53 -23.05 -12.06
N ALA A 134 27.39 -22.38 -11.91
CA ALA A 134 26.98 -21.71 -10.67
C ALA A 134 26.82 -22.73 -9.53
N ARG A 135 27.85 -22.83 -8.68
CA ARG A 135 27.71 -23.33 -7.31
C ARG A 135 27.02 -22.22 -6.51
N PHE A 136 25.82 -22.51 -6.00
CA PHE A 136 25.18 -21.71 -4.96
C PHE A 136 26.13 -21.68 -3.75
N CYS A 137 26.91 -20.61 -3.64
CA CYS A 137 27.63 -20.30 -2.41
C CYS A 137 26.65 -19.61 -1.47
N GLU A 138 26.61 -20.08 -0.22
CA GLU A 138 25.95 -19.38 0.88
C GLU A 138 26.49 -17.95 0.93
N PHE A 139 25.62 -16.99 0.63
CA PHE A 139 25.97 -15.58 0.64
C PHE A 139 26.02 -15.14 2.11
N SER A 140 27.23 -15.13 2.67
CA SER A 140 27.51 -14.47 3.93
C SER A 140 27.27 -12.97 3.78
N SER A 141 26.19 -12.50 4.40
CA SER A 141 25.91 -11.12 4.83
C SER A 141 26.72 -10.01 4.12
N SER A 142 26.23 -9.53 2.97
CA SER A 142 26.49 -8.14 2.59
C SER A 142 25.71 -7.23 3.53
N ILE A 143 26.38 -6.25 4.12
CA ILE A 143 25.91 -5.31 5.16
C ILE A 143 24.67 -4.45 4.76
N ASN A 144 24.09 -4.63 3.57
CA ASN A 144 22.96 -3.83 3.04
C ASN A 144 21.76 -4.66 2.52
N GLY A 145 21.67 -5.96 2.80
CA GLY A 145 20.55 -6.81 2.33
C GLY A 145 19.37 -6.86 3.30
N LEU A 146 18.14 -6.94 2.79
CA LEU A 146 16.95 -7.22 3.61
C LEU A 146 17.07 -8.62 4.24
N ASN A 147 16.68 -8.75 5.52
CA ASN A 147 16.65 -10.05 6.17
C ASN A 147 15.56 -10.93 5.54
N PRO A 148 15.80 -12.24 5.30
CA PRO A 148 14.80 -13.11 4.71
C PRO A 148 13.51 -13.20 5.53
N TYR A 149 13.59 -13.24 6.87
CA TYR A 149 12.39 -13.23 7.72
C TYR A 149 11.62 -11.90 7.63
N TYR A 150 12.33 -10.77 7.43
CA TYR A 150 11.67 -9.48 7.16
C TYR A 150 10.84 -9.54 5.88
N ILE A 151 11.41 -10.09 4.79
CA ILE A 151 10.69 -10.28 3.53
C ILE A 151 9.46 -11.17 3.72
N THR A 152 9.59 -12.26 4.48
CA THR A 152 8.47 -13.13 4.83
C THR A 152 7.37 -12.38 5.58
N GLY A 153 7.72 -11.65 6.64
CA GLY A 153 6.75 -10.89 7.44
C GLY A 153 6.08 -9.77 6.65
N PHE A 154 6.84 -9.06 5.82
CA PHE A 154 6.30 -8.02 4.95
C PHE A 154 5.34 -8.61 3.92
N THR A 155 5.68 -9.78 3.37
CA THR A 155 4.81 -10.53 2.44
C THR A 155 3.54 -11.03 3.12
N ASP A 156 3.60 -11.43 4.40
CA ASP A 156 2.43 -11.85 5.19
C ASP A 156 1.36 -10.73 5.30
N GLY A 157 1.76 -9.46 5.26
CA GLY A 157 0.84 -8.34 5.10
C GLY A 157 0.51 -8.05 3.63
N GLU A 158 1.47 -7.50 2.89
CA GLU A 158 1.26 -6.83 1.59
C GLU A 158 1.37 -7.76 0.36
N GLY A 159 1.86 -8.99 0.55
CA GLY A 159 2.09 -9.94 -0.53
C GLY A 159 0.80 -10.55 -1.10
N CYS A 160 0.84 -10.91 -2.37
CA CYS A 160 -0.24 -11.62 -3.03
C CYS A 160 0.30 -12.71 -3.98
N PHE A 161 -0.23 -13.92 -3.83
CA PHE A 161 -0.03 -15.05 -4.73
C PHE A 161 -1.24 -15.16 -5.65
N PHE A 162 -1.06 -14.82 -6.91
CA PHE A 162 -2.14 -14.70 -7.87
C PHE A 162 -2.11 -15.83 -8.90
N VAL A 163 -3.29 -16.43 -9.15
CA VAL A 163 -3.52 -17.35 -10.28
C VAL A 163 -4.70 -16.85 -11.11
N GLY A 164 -4.42 -16.58 -12.38
CA GLY A 164 -5.39 -16.16 -13.39
C GLY A 164 -5.64 -17.24 -14.43
N VAL A 165 -6.90 -17.43 -14.79
CA VAL A 165 -7.32 -18.26 -15.93
C VAL A 165 -8.15 -17.36 -16.84
N SER A 166 -7.82 -17.29 -18.12
CA SER A 166 -8.52 -16.44 -19.08
C SER A 166 -8.66 -17.15 -20.43
N PRO A 167 -9.76 -16.96 -21.17
CA PRO A 167 -9.90 -17.49 -22.52
C PRO A 167 -8.72 -17.10 -23.41
N ASP A 168 -8.22 -18.05 -24.20
CA ASP A 168 -7.15 -17.86 -25.16
C ASP A 168 -7.30 -18.86 -26.31
N SER A 169 -7.78 -18.38 -27.46
CA SER A 169 -8.01 -19.21 -28.65
C SER A 169 -6.73 -19.85 -29.21
N LYS A 170 -5.55 -19.35 -28.81
CA LYS A 170 -4.26 -19.92 -29.21
C LYS A 170 -3.82 -21.08 -28.30
N SER A 171 -4.47 -21.28 -27.15
CA SER A 171 -4.16 -22.37 -26.23
C SER A 171 -4.86 -23.66 -26.65
N ARG A 172 -4.18 -24.80 -26.48
CA ARG A 172 -4.75 -26.13 -26.77
C ARG A 172 -6.01 -26.44 -25.96
N THR A 173 -6.11 -25.89 -24.76
CA THR A 173 -7.27 -26.05 -23.88
C THR A 173 -8.32 -24.96 -24.09
N GLY A 174 -8.06 -23.97 -24.95
CA GLY A 174 -8.87 -22.75 -25.09
C GLY A 174 -8.67 -21.73 -23.96
N TYR A 175 -7.79 -22.01 -22.98
CA TYR A 175 -7.53 -21.13 -21.84
C TYR A 175 -6.04 -20.94 -21.58
N ARG A 176 -5.68 -19.74 -21.13
CA ARG A 176 -4.35 -19.39 -20.65
C ARG A 176 -4.35 -19.31 -19.13
N VAL A 177 -3.40 -20.01 -18.51
CA VAL A 177 -3.10 -19.90 -17.08
C VAL A 177 -1.96 -18.90 -16.87
N LYS A 178 -2.06 -18.05 -15.85
CA LYS A 178 -1.01 -17.13 -15.39
C LYS A 178 -0.83 -17.29 -13.89
N ALA A 179 0.42 -17.29 -13.44
CA ALA A 179 0.78 -17.28 -12.03
C ALA A 179 1.71 -16.09 -11.77
N ASN A 180 1.39 -15.26 -10.78
CA ASN A 180 2.22 -14.11 -10.42
C ASN A 180 2.37 -14.02 -8.90
N PHE A 181 3.57 -13.68 -8.42
CA PHE A 181 3.78 -13.11 -7.10
C PHE A 181 3.83 -11.59 -7.22
N GLN A 182 3.13 -10.88 -6.34
CA GLN A 182 3.06 -9.42 -6.41
C GLN A 182 2.98 -8.76 -5.03
N ILE A 183 3.59 -7.58 -4.94
CA ILE A 183 3.51 -6.66 -3.79
C ILE A 183 3.19 -5.29 -4.36
N GLY A 184 2.05 -4.71 -3.97
CA GLY A 184 1.58 -3.40 -4.42
C GLY A 184 1.59 -2.41 -3.27
N LEU A 185 2.33 -1.31 -3.38
CA LEU A 185 2.48 -0.30 -2.34
C LEU A 185 2.16 1.11 -2.86
N HIS A 186 2.05 2.06 -1.94
CA HIS A 186 2.06 3.48 -2.28
C HIS A 186 3.43 3.91 -2.81
N LEU A 187 3.48 4.93 -3.67
CA LEU A 187 4.71 5.44 -4.31
C LEU A 187 5.80 5.86 -3.31
N LYS A 188 5.39 6.24 -2.09
CA LYS A 188 6.28 6.58 -0.95
C LYS A 188 7.24 5.43 -0.60
N ASP A 189 6.82 4.19 -0.84
CA ASP A 189 7.58 2.98 -0.53
C ASP A 189 8.27 2.39 -1.77
N LEU A 190 8.47 3.18 -2.84
CA LEU A 190 9.20 2.73 -4.03
C LEU A 190 10.61 2.21 -3.69
N ALA A 191 11.33 2.92 -2.81
CA ALA A 191 12.67 2.51 -2.37
C ALA A 191 12.65 1.14 -1.66
N LEU A 192 11.56 0.81 -0.93
CA LEU A 192 11.41 -0.50 -0.32
C LEU A 192 11.18 -1.58 -1.38
N LEU A 193 10.35 -1.32 -2.40
CA LEU A 193 10.18 -2.25 -3.51
C LEU A 193 11.48 -2.49 -4.29
N GLU A 194 12.32 -1.46 -4.44
CA GLU A 194 13.64 -1.59 -5.06
C GLU A 194 14.57 -2.49 -4.22
N GLN A 195 14.56 -2.35 -2.90
CA GLN A 195 15.29 -3.26 -2.00
C GLN A 195 14.76 -4.70 -2.08
N ILE A 196 13.44 -4.90 -2.15
CA ILE A 196 12.83 -6.23 -2.32
C ILE A 196 13.23 -6.85 -3.66
N LYS A 197 13.23 -6.07 -4.74
CA LYS A 197 13.70 -6.53 -6.06
C LYS A 197 15.17 -6.92 -6.02
N LEU A 198 16.03 -6.13 -5.35
CA LEU A 198 17.44 -6.46 -5.17
C LEU A 198 17.62 -7.73 -4.34
N PHE A 199 16.83 -7.92 -3.29
CA PHE A 199 16.84 -9.12 -2.45
C PHE A 199 16.53 -10.40 -3.25
N PHE A 200 15.46 -10.38 -4.05
CA PHE A 200 15.10 -11.55 -4.86
C PHE A 200 15.99 -11.72 -6.10
N GLY A 201 16.62 -10.65 -6.59
CA GLY A 201 17.40 -10.65 -7.84
C GLY A 201 16.54 -10.82 -9.11
N VAL A 202 15.22 -10.97 -8.98
CA VAL A 202 14.26 -11.19 -10.07
C VAL A 202 13.07 -10.24 -9.95
N GLY A 203 12.22 -10.23 -10.97
CA GLY A 203 10.98 -9.44 -10.97
C GLY A 203 11.12 -8.02 -11.52
N LYS A 204 9.97 -7.37 -11.67
CA LYS A 204 9.85 -6.05 -12.29
C LYS A 204 9.01 -5.12 -11.42
N ILE A 205 9.46 -3.87 -11.30
CA ILE A 205 8.70 -2.79 -10.69
C ILE A 205 8.02 -2.00 -11.80
N SER A 206 6.74 -1.72 -11.63
CA SER A 206 5.93 -0.94 -12.58
C SER A 206 4.93 -0.09 -11.83
N LYS A 207 4.48 1.02 -12.43
CA LYS A 207 3.36 1.78 -11.90
C LYS A 207 2.08 0.93 -11.95
N LEU A 208 1.32 0.95 -10.86
CA LEU A 208 0.00 0.34 -10.77
C LEU A 208 -1.10 1.40 -10.93
N GLY A 209 -0.85 2.62 -10.43
CA GLY A 209 -1.75 3.76 -10.52
C GLY A 209 -1.00 5.09 -10.39
N ALA A 210 -1.73 6.19 -10.16
CA ALA A 210 -1.12 7.52 -10.00
C ALA A 210 -0.17 7.59 -8.79
N GLU A 211 -0.59 7.00 -7.66
CA GLU A 211 0.14 7.00 -6.39
C GLU A 211 0.54 5.59 -5.92
N SER A 212 0.42 4.58 -6.78
CA SER A 212 0.74 3.19 -6.45
C SER A 212 1.71 2.55 -7.43
N VAL A 213 2.60 1.74 -6.87
CA VAL A 213 3.65 0.99 -7.56
C VAL A 213 3.54 -0.47 -7.17
N GLN A 214 3.98 -1.37 -8.04
CA GLN A 214 3.96 -2.80 -7.77
C GLN A 214 5.26 -3.47 -8.20
N PHE A 215 5.74 -4.36 -7.35
CA PHE A 215 6.73 -5.37 -7.67
C PHE A 215 6.00 -6.64 -8.11
N ARG A 216 6.38 -7.22 -9.26
CA ARG A 216 5.77 -8.43 -9.80
C ARG A 216 6.81 -9.42 -10.32
N VAL A 217 6.61 -10.69 -10.01
CA VAL A 217 7.34 -11.83 -10.56
C VAL A 217 6.34 -12.75 -11.25
N TYR A 218 6.57 -13.05 -12.53
CA TYR A 218 5.61 -13.79 -13.37
C TYR A 218 6.27 -14.74 -14.36
N ALA A 219 7.58 -14.63 -14.61
CA ALA A 219 8.30 -15.59 -15.44
C ALA A 219 8.43 -16.90 -14.66
N LEU A 220 8.20 -18.04 -15.31
CA LEU A 220 8.15 -19.33 -14.62
C LEU A 220 9.48 -19.67 -13.93
N GLU A 221 10.60 -19.33 -14.55
CA GLU A 221 11.93 -19.52 -13.95
C GLU A 221 12.16 -18.62 -12.73
N ASP A 222 11.76 -17.34 -12.82
CA ASP A 222 11.86 -16.40 -11.70
C ASP A 222 10.96 -16.80 -10.52
N LEU A 223 9.80 -17.41 -10.79
CA LEU A 223 8.89 -17.90 -9.75
C LEU A 223 9.54 -19.01 -8.90
N LYS A 224 10.52 -19.76 -9.42
CA LYS A 224 11.26 -20.75 -8.62
C LYS A 224 12.05 -20.10 -7.51
N VAL A 225 12.57 -18.89 -7.72
CA VAL A 225 13.24 -18.10 -6.67
C VAL A 225 12.26 -17.73 -5.56
N ILE A 226 11.03 -17.34 -5.93
CA ILE A 226 9.95 -17.06 -4.98
C ILE A 226 9.56 -18.32 -4.21
N LEU A 227 9.37 -19.45 -4.89
CA LEU A 227 9.05 -20.73 -4.24
C LEU A 227 10.15 -21.15 -3.26
N HIS A 228 11.42 -21.08 -3.67
CA HIS A 228 12.56 -21.44 -2.83
C HIS A 228 12.63 -20.59 -1.55
N HIS A 229 12.37 -19.29 -1.65
CA HIS A 229 12.35 -18.41 -0.49
C HIS A 229 11.26 -18.82 0.51
N PHE A 230 10.01 -18.95 0.06
CA PHE A 230 8.88 -19.24 0.96
C PHE A 230 8.81 -20.71 1.41
N ASP A 231 9.52 -21.62 0.74
CA ASP A 231 9.76 -22.98 1.25
C ASP A 231 10.73 -22.97 2.43
N LYS A 232 11.79 -22.16 2.33
CA LYS A 232 12.81 -22.03 3.39
C LYS A 232 12.35 -21.13 4.54
N TYR A 233 11.55 -20.10 4.25
CA TYR A 233 11.01 -19.13 5.19
C TYR A 233 9.48 -19.06 5.05
N PRO A 234 8.73 -20.02 5.64
CA PRO A 234 7.28 -20.08 5.53
C PRO A 234 6.56 -18.87 6.12
N LEU A 235 5.44 -18.49 5.50
CA LEU A 235 4.53 -17.46 6.01
C LEU A 235 3.77 -17.98 7.24
N LEU A 236 3.35 -17.07 8.12
CA LEU A 236 2.71 -17.40 9.40
C LEU A 236 1.21 -17.11 9.41
N THR A 237 0.71 -16.27 8.50
CA THR A 237 -0.73 -16.01 8.37
C THR A 237 -1.41 -17.06 7.48
N ASN A 238 -2.74 -16.98 7.34
CA ASN A 238 -3.48 -17.80 6.38
C ASN A 238 -3.03 -17.60 4.91
N LYS A 239 -2.22 -16.58 4.62
CA LYS A 239 -1.57 -16.41 3.31
C LYS A 239 -0.62 -17.57 2.99
N GLN A 240 -0.11 -18.30 3.99
CA GLN A 240 0.65 -19.53 3.78
C GLN A 240 -0.18 -20.58 3.03
N SER A 241 -1.48 -20.69 3.28
CA SER A 241 -2.35 -21.61 2.54
C SER A 241 -2.44 -21.19 1.08
N ASP A 242 -2.57 -19.89 0.82
CA ASP A 242 -2.60 -19.35 -0.55
C ASP A 242 -1.26 -19.60 -1.28
N TYR A 243 -0.13 -19.46 -0.58
CA TYR A 243 1.19 -19.81 -1.10
C TYR A 243 1.30 -21.29 -1.48
N LEU A 244 0.86 -22.22 -0.61
CA LEU A 244 0.92 -23.65 -0.89
C LEU A 244 0.08 -24.04 -2.10
N LEU A 245 -1.08 -23.42 -2.26
CA LEU A 245 -1.94 -23.57 -3.43
C LEU A 245 -1.30 -23.00 -4.70
N PHE A 246 -0.71 -21.81 -4.59
CA PHE A 246 0.04 -21.18 -5.66
C PHE A 246 1.22 -22.04 -6.12
N LYS A 247 1.99 -22.60 -5.18
CA LYS A 247 3.10 -23.53 -5.45
C LYS A 247 2.63 -24.74 -6.26
N GLN A 248 1.49 -25.33 -5.90
CA GLN A 248 0.92 -26.45 -6.68
C GLN A 248 0.63 -26.05 -8.13
N VAL A 249 0.06 -24.87 -8.36
CA VAL A 249 -0.20 -24.36 -9.72
C VAL A 249 1.10 -24.14 -10.49
N VAL A 250 2.12 -23.54 -9.86
CA VAL A 250 3.42 -23.31 -10.52
C VAL A 250 4.08 -24.64 -10.91
N ASN A 251 4.02 -25.66 -10.07
CA ASN A 251 4.54 -26.99 -10.40
C ASN A 251 3.77 -27.63 -11.58
N LEU A 252 2.43 -27.53 -11.62
CA LEU A 252 1.63 -27.96 -12.77
C LEU A 252 1.97 -27.17 -14.05
N MET A 253 2.39 -25.92 -13.91
CA MET A 253 2.84 -25.10 -15.03
C MET A 253 4.21 -25.57 -15.55
N GLU A 254 5.15 -25.85 -14.65
CA GLU A 254 6.49 -26.37 -14.98
C GLU A 254 6.43 -27.72 -15.68
N GLU A 255 5.57 -28.63 -15.23
CA GLU A 255 5.35 -29.94 -15.86
C GLU A 255 4.56 -29.85 -17.18
N GLY A 256 4.13 -28.65 -17.61
CA GLY A 256 3.31 -28.47 -18.81
C GLY A 256 1.87 -28.98 -18.68
N LYS A 257 1.46 -29.49 -17.50
CA LYS A 257 0.13 -30.06 -17.25
C LYS A 257 -1.01 -29.05 -17.36
N HIS A 258 -0.75 -27.77 -17.14
CA HIS A 258 -1.71 -26.69 -17.39
C HIS A 258 -2.22 -26.62 -18.86
N LEU A 259 -1.54 -27.29 -19.79
CA LEU A 259 -1.92 -27.38 -21.20
C LEU A 259 -2.79 -28.62 -21.52
N THR A 260 -3.15 -29.42 -20.52
CA THR A 260 -4.12 -30.52 -20.64
C THR A 260 -5.44 -30.13 -19.97
N LEU A 261 -6.55 -30.72 -20.41
CA LEU A 261 -7.87 -30.46 -19.78
C LEU A 261 -7.88 -30.91 -18.31
N GLU A 262 -7.26 -32.04 -18.00
CA GLU A 262 -7.13 -32.55 -16.63
C GLU A 262 -6.37 -31.56 -15.73
N GLY A 263 -5.20 -31.10 -16.16
CA GLY A 263 -4.41 -30.15 -15.39
C GLY A 263 -5.09 -28.79 -15.26
N LEU A 264 -5.79 -28.33 -16.30
CA LEU A 264 -6.60 -27.12 -16.25
C LEU A 264 -7.75 -27.23 -15.23
N ASN A 265 -8.48 -28.35 -15.22
CA ASN A 265 -9.53 -28.61 -14.24
C ASN A 265 -8.97 -28.60 -12.81
N LYS A 266 -7.81 -29.21 -12.58
CA LYS A 266 -7.13 -29.16 -11.28
C LYS A 266 -6.75 -27.74 -10.86
N ILE A 267 -6.25 -26.92 -11.78
CA ILE A 267 -5.95 -25.50 -11.54
C ILE A 267 -7.22 -24.72 -11.21
N MET A 268 -8.33 -25.03 -11.87
CA MET A 268 -9.63 -24.43 -11.55
C MET A 268 -10.11 -24.80 -10.14
N SER A 269 -9.97 -26.07 -9.72
CA SER A 269 -10.27 -26.50 -8.35
C SER A 269 -9.42 -25.79 -7.30
N ILE A 270 -8.16 -25.48 -7.60
CA ILE A 270 -7.29 -24.67 -6.73
C ILE A 270 -7.77 -23.21 -6.71
N LYS A 271 -8.10 -22.64 -7.87
CA LYS A 271 -8.49 -21.24 -8.02
C LYS A 271 -9.77 -20.91 -7.23
N THR A 272 -10.70 -21.84 -7.08
CA THR A 272 -11.95 -21.63 -6.34
C THR A 272 -11.75 -21.40 -4.84
N VAL A 273 -10.58 -21.75 -4.28
CA VAL A 273 -10.27 -21.56 -2.84
C VAL A 273 -9.06 -20.66 -2.58
N LEU A 274 -8.30 -20.30 -3.64
CA LEU A 274 -7.18 -19.38 -3.56
C LEU A 274 -7.66 -17.95 -3.30
N ASN A 275 -7.01 -17.24 -2.38
CA ASN A 275 -7.38 -15.89 -1.94
C ASN A 275 -8.86 -15.87 -1.47
N ASN A 276 -9.72 -15.09 -2.13
CA ASN A 276 -11.16 -14.99 -1.84
C ASN A 276 -12.01 -16.02 -2.62
N GLY A 277 -11.39 -16.92 -3.40
CA GLY A 277 -12.13 -17.88 -4.22
C GLY A 277 -12.88 -17.25 -5.40
N GLU A 278 -12.51 -16.03 -5.79
CA GLU A 278 -13.18 -15.28 -6.84
C GLU A 278 -12.94 -15.92 -8.21
N VAL A 279 -14.04 -16.35 -8.83
CA VAL A 279 -14.11 -16.92 -10.17
C VAL A 279 -15.23 -16.19 -10.91
N SER A 280 -14.90 -15.60 -12.07
CA SER A 280 -15.88 -14.90 -12.91
C SER A 280 -16.98 -15.85 -13.40
N ASP A 281 -18.19 -15.35 -13.59
CA ASP A 281 -19.34 -16.16 -14.03
C ASP A 281 -19.07 -16.93 -15.33
N ASN A 282 -18.37 -16.31 -16.29
CA ASN A 282 -17.95 -16.97 -17.53
C ASN A 282 -17.09 -18.22 -17.29
N LEU A 283 -16.19 -18.17 -16.30
CA LEU A 283 -15.38 -19.33 -15.93
C LEU A 283 -16.21 -20.37 -15.17
N ARG A 284 -17.17 -19.97 -14.34
CA ARG A 284 -18.08 -20.92 -13.68
C ARG A 284 -18.92 -21.68 -14.70
N LEU A 285 -19.42 -21.00 -15.73
CA LEU A 285 -20.18 -21.63 -16.82
C LEU A 285 -19.32 -22.56 -17.67
N ALA A 286 -18.06 -22.21 -17.91
CA ALA A 286 -17.14 -23.04 -18.67
C ALA A 286 -16.64 -24.28 -17.89
N PHE A 287 -16.66 -24.21 -16.57
CA PHE A 287 -16.17 -25.24 -15.67
C PHE A 287 -17.22 -25.60 -14.59
N PRO A 288 -18.40 -26.12 -14.98
CA PRO A 288 -19.54 -26.26 -14.07
C PRO A 288 -19.35 -27.35 -13.00
N ASN A 289 -18.50 -28.35 -13.27
CA ASN A 289 -18.30 -29.52 -12.41
C ASN A 289 -16.97 -29.47 -11.63
N VAL A 290 -16.41 -28.28 -11.42
CA VAL A 290 -15.16 -28.13 -10.67
C VAL A 290 -15.44 -28.20 -9.17
N GLU A 291 -15.01 -29.29 -8.55
CA GLU A 291 -15.06 -29.44 -7.10
C GLU A 291 -13.90 -28.65 -6.45
N PRO A 292 -14.17 -27.80 -5.45
CA PRO A 292 -13.13 -27.10 -4.70
C PRO A 292 -12.22 -28.08 -3.94
N ILE A 293 -10.93 -27.83 -3.93
CA ILE A 293 -10.00 -28.59 -3.08
C ILE A 293 -10.07 -28.12 -1.62
N LEU A 294 -9.65 -28.97 -0.69
CA LEU A 294 -9.46 -28.58 0.70
C LEU A 294 -8.29 -27.59 0.81
N LYS A 295 -8.55 -26.44 1.44
CA LYS A 295 -7.51 -25.43 1.69
C LYS A 295 -6.52 -25.98 2.74
N PRO A 296 -5.19 -25.91 2.50
CA PRO A 296 -4.21 -26.41 3.46
C PRO A 296 -4.32 -25.72 4.82
N GLU A 297 -4.32 -26.49 5.90
CA GLU A 297 -4.31 -25.99 7.27
C GLU A 297 -2.89 -25.59 7.70
N ILE A 298 -2.76 -24.46 8.40
CA ILE A 298 -1.48 -23.94 8.90
C ILE A 298 -1.28 -24.35 10.35
N LYS A 299 -0.39 -25.32 10.58
CA LYS A 299 -0.13 -25.93 11.90
C LYS A 299 0.81 -25.13 12.78
N ASP A 300 1.90 -24.62 12.22
CA ASP A 300 2.93 -23.85 12.93
C ASP A 300 2.85 -22.38 12.52
N ARG A 301 2.59 -21.50 13.49
CA ARG A 301 2.55 -20.04 13.31
C ARG A 301 3.56 -19.34 14.23
N THR A 302 4.54 -20.06 14.75
CA THR A 302 5.50 -19.52 15.71
C THR A 302 6.48 -18.57 15.01
N ILE A 303 6.65 -17.37 15.59
CA ILE A 303 7.62 -16.39 15.12
C ILE A 303 9.03 -16.89 15.48
N LYS A 304 9.80 -17.32 14.47
CA LYS A 304 11.19 -17.80 14.64
C LYS A 304 12.22 -16.66 14.74
N SER A 305 11.86 -15.46 14.29
CA SER A 305 12.73 -14.28 14.30
C SER A 305 11.89 -13.01 14.33
N LEU A 306 12.28 -12.04 15.16
CA LEU A 306 11.60 -10.74 15.24
C LEU A 306 11.81 -9.86 14.00
N HIS A 307 12.73 -10.22 13.09
CA HIS A 307 12.76 -9.63 11.76
C HIS A 307 11.43 -9.86 11.01
N TRP A 308 10.76 -11.00 11.22
CA TRP A 308 9.42 -11.22 10.68
C TRP A 308 8.44 -10.19 11.23
N LEU A 309 8.49 -9.91 12.53
CA LEU A 309 7.62 -8.91 13.14
C LEU A 309 7.89 -7.50 12.62
N ALA A 310 9.16 -7.15 12.36
CA ALA A 310 9.52 -5.88 11.72
C ALA A 310 8.92 -5.77 10.31
N GLY A 311 9.05 -6.82 9.49
CA GLY A 311 8.43 -6.86 8.16
C GLY A 311 6.91 -6.74 8.21
N PHE A 312 6.28 -7.54 9.08
CA PHE A 312 4.83 -7.51 9.24
C PHE A 312 4.33 -6.16 9.80
N THR A 313 5.13 -5.50 10.63
CA THR A 313 4.84 -4.16 11.14
C THR A 313 4.98 -3.10 10.05
N ASP A 314 5.96 -3.20 9.16
CA ASP A 314 6.09 -2.30 8.01
C ASP A 314 4.91 -2.41 7.04
N ALA A 315 4.31 -3.60 6.94
CA ALA A 315 3.05 -3.80 6.24
C ALA A 315 1.86 -3.25 7.05
N GLU A 316 1.49 -3.94 8.14
CA GLU A 316 0.18 -3.81 8.81
C GLU A 316 0.21 -2.96 10.09
N GLY A 317 1.40 -2.53 10.52
CA GLY A 317 1.59 -1.82 11.79
C GLY A 317 1.20 -0.35 11.77
N CYS A 318 1.00 0.22 12.95
CA CYS A 318 0.77 1.65 13.11
C CYS A 318 1.38 2.16 14.43
N PHE A 319 2.24 3.17 14.30
CA PHE A 319 2.77 3.95 15.42
C PHE A 319 1.95 5.23 15.55
N PHE A 320 1.11 5.28 16.58
CA PHE A 320 0.10 6.33 16.73
C PHE A 320 0.30 7.14 18.01
N VAL A 321 0.41 8.46 17.82
CA VAL A 321 0.35 9.44 18.91
C VAL A 321 -1.08 9.95 19.02
N ALA A 322 -1.73 9.70 20.15
CA ALA A 322 -3.08 10.16 20.44
C ALA A 322 -3.06 11.34 21.43
N LEU A 323 -3.92 12.33 21.17
CA LEU A 323 -4.22 13.42 22.10
C LEU A 323 -5.65 13.23 22.57
N LYS A 324 -5.83 12.97 23.87
CA LYS A 324 -7.14 12.76 24.48
C LYS A 324 -7.51 13.96 25.33
N LYS A 325 -8.75 14.43 25.25
CA LYS A 325 -9.28 15.39 26.21
C LYS A 325 -9.21 14.76 27.61
N SER A 326 -8.60 15.47 28.54
CA SER A 326 -8.46 15.06 29.93
C SER A 326 -8.73 16.27 30.81
N PRO A 327 -10.00 16.54 31.15
CA PRO A 327 -10.38 17.69 31.97
C PRO A 327 -9.70 17.72 33.34
N ALA A 328 -9.33 16.54 33.87
CA ALA A 328 -8.60 16.40 35.13
C ALA A 328 -7.11 16.77 35.04
N SER A 329 -6.55 16.88 33.82
CA SER A 329 -5.15 17.29 33.63
C SER A 329 -5.01 18.81 33.62
N LYS A 330 -3.87 19.33 34.09
CA LYS A 330 -3.59 20.78 34.11
C LYS A 330 -3.69 21.45 32.73
N LEU A 331 -3.38 20.72 31.67
CA LEU A 331 -3.41 21.21 30.29
C LEU A 331 -4.71 20.89 29.54
N GLY A 332 -5.65 20.18 30.18
CA GLY A 332 -6.90 19.73 29.55
C GLY A 332 -6.75 18.59 28.52
N GLU A 333 -5.52 18.11 28.30
CA GLU A 333 -5.17 17.08 27.31
C GLU A 333 -4.15 16.08 27.88
N ALA A 334 -4.25 14.82 27.46
CA ALA A 334 -3.30 13.76 27.77
C ALA A 334 -2.73 13.14 26.49
N VAL A 335 -1.41 12.90 26.49
CA VAL A 335 -0.69 12.25 25.38
C VAL A 335 -0.64 10.75 25.62
N TRP A 336 -0.99 9.96 24.60
CA TRP A 336 -0.94 8.51 24.63
C TRP A 336 -0.18 8.00 23.40
N LEU A 337 0.66 6.99 23.62
CA LEU A 337 1.32 6.24 22.56
C LEU A 337 0.61 4.91 22.36
N ARG A 338 0.38 4.55 21.10
CA ARG A 338 -0.24 3.28 20.72
C ARG A 338 0.57 2.63 19.60
N PHE A 339 1.00 1.40 19.83
CA PHE A 339 1.41 0.50 18.75
C PHE A 339 0.24 -0.42 18.42
N ILE A 340 -0.08 -0.55 17.14
CA ILE A 340 -1.25 -1.29 16.64
C ILE A 340 -0.78 -2.19 15.49
N LEU A 341 -1.18 -3.46 15.51
CA LEU A 341 -1.17 -4.34 14.34
C LEU A 341 -2.61 -4.72 14.02
N THR A 342 -3.04 -4.47 12.79
CA THR A 342 -4.39 -4.77 12.32
C THR A 342 -4.34 -5.95 11.36
N GLN A 343 -5.27 -6.89 11.48
CA GLN A 343 -5.40 -7.99 10.51
C GLN A 343 -6.83 -8.51 10.45
N HIS A 344 -7.21 -9.14 9.33
CA HIS A 344 -8.53 -9.75 9.16
C HIS A 344 -8.78 -10.84 10.23
N THR A 345 -10.04 -11.05 10.64
CA THR A 345 -10.42 -12.02 11.70
C THR A 345 -10.04 -13.47 11.40
N ARG A 346 -9.73 -13.79 10.14
CA ARG A 346 -9.23 -15.11 9.76
C ARG A 346 -7.91 -15.44 10.47
N ASP A 347 -7.10 -14.43 10.80
CA ASP A 347 -5.84 -14.53 11.52
C ASP A 347 -5.97 -14.06 12.99
N GLU A 348 -7.19 -14.13 13.54
CA GLU A 348 -7.46 -13.73 14.94
C GLU A 348 -6.59 -14.50 15.95
N ASP A 349 -6.49 -15.82 15.82
CA ASP A 349 -5.69 -16.62 16.75
C ASP A 349 -4.21 -16.28 16.67
N PHE A 350 -3.73 -15.90 15.49
CA PHE A 350 -2.38 -15.37 15.31
C PHE A 350 -2.21 -14.01 16.01
N LEU A 351 -3.15 -13.07 15.84
CA LEU A 351 -3.07 -11.79 16.57
C LEU A 351 -3.13 -11.96 18.09
N LYS A 352 -3.90 -12.94 18.60
CA LYS A 352 -3.95 -13.26 20.03
C LYS A 352 -2.61 -13.81 20.53
N SER A 353 -1.94 -14.65 19.74
CA SER A 353 -0.65 -15.22 20.13
C SER A 353 0.47 -14.17 20.27
N LEU A 354 0.33 -12.99 19.65
CA LEU A 354 1.26 -11.88 19.84
C LEU A 354 1.31 -11.37 21.30
N VAL A 355 0.21 -11.50 22.06
CA VAL A 355 0.16 -11.09 23.47
C VAL A 355 1.13 -11.90 24.31
N SER A 356 1.16 -13.23 24.12
CA SER A 356 2.12 -14.11 24.80
C SER A 356 3.51 -13.96 24.22
N THR A 357 3.63 -13.84 22.88
CA THR A 357 4.93 -13.72 22.19
C THR A 357 5.71 -12.48 22.61
N LEU A 358 5.04 -11.33 22.74
CA LEU A 358 5.66 -10.06 23.13
C LEU A 358 5.55 -9.77 24.62
N ASN A 359 4.87 -10.64 25.37
CA ASN A 359 4.57 -10.49 26.79
C ASN A 359 4.01 -9.09 27.13
N CYS A 360 3.18 -8.53 26.25
CA CYS A 360 2.57 -7.22 26.41
C CYS A 360 1.38 -7.04 25.46
N GLY A 361 0.65 -5.94 25.65
CA GLY A 361 -0.48 -5.59 24.80
C GLY A 361 -1.72 -6.45 25.04
N ARG A 362 -2.69 -6.31 24.14
CA ARG A 362 -3.97 -7.03 24.17
C ARG A 362 -4.58 -7.11 22.78
N TYR A 363 -5.39 -8.13 22.55
CA TYR A 363 -6.22 -8.24 21.36
C TYR A 363 -7.55 -7.49 21.54
N ILE A 364 -8.01 -6.82 20.49
CA ILE A 364 -9.32 -6.17 20.41
C ILE A 364 -10.05 -6.69 19.16
N PRO A 365 -11.16 -7.43 19.31
CA PRO A 365 -11.96 -7.84 18.16
C PRO A 365 -12.74 -6.66 17.58
N LYS A 366 -12.87 -6.62 16.25
CA LYS A 366 -13.67 -5.66 15.49
C LYS A 366 -14.53 -6.42 14.48
N SER A 367 -15.45 -5.71 13.82
CA SER A 367 -16.26 -6.32 12.75
C SER A 367 -15.39 -6.52 11.51
N GLY A 368 -15.11 -7.78 11.15
CA GLY A 368 -14.33 -8.17 9.97
C GLY A 368 -12.80 -8.10 10.12
N TYR A 369 -12.29 -7.55 11.22
CA TYR A 369 -10.85 -7.54 11.53
C TYR A 369 -10.61 -7.55 13.04
N GLY A 370 -9.36 -7.62 13.45
CA GLY A 370 -8.94 -7.49 14.84
C GLY A 370 -7.67 -6.64 14.95
N GLU A 371 -7.38 -6.19 16.16
CA GLU A 371 -6.23 -5.35 16.46
C GLU A 371 -5.44 -5.92 17.64
N PHE A 372 -4.14 -6.15 17.48
CA PHE A 372 -3.22 -6.26 18.60
C PHE A 372 -2.73 -4.85 18.97
N ILE A 373 -2.92 -4.43 20.22
CA ILE A 373 -2.60 -3.07 20.67
C ILE A 373 -1.74 -3.07 21.92
N VAL A 374 -0.67 -2.26 21.91
CA VAL A 374 0.13 -1.89 23.09
C VAL A 374 -0.06 -0.40 23.38
N GLU A 375 -0.63 -0.06 24.54
CA GLU A 375 -0.92 1.33 24.95
C GLU A 375 -0.27 1.73 26.29
N LYS A 376 0.09 0.74 27.12
CA LYS A 376 0.70 1.00 28.42
C LYS A 376 2.09 1.60 28.15
N PHE A 377 2.31 2.83 28.60
CA PHE A 377 3.55 3.57 28.29
C PHE A 377 4.81 2.77 28.62
N THR A 378 4.84 2.06 29.76
CA THR A 378 6.00 1.22 30.14
C THR A 378 6.26 0.06 29.18
N ASP A 379 5.20 -0.54 28.61
CA ASP A 379 5.38 -1.61 27.61
C ASP A 379 5.80 -1.02 26.26
N VAL A 380 5.30 0.17 25.92
CA VAL A 380 5.73 0.89 24.71
C VAL A 380 7.22 1.25 24.82
N SER A 381 7.65 1.87 25.91
CA SER A 381 9.02 2.34 26.12
C SER A 381 10.01 1.19 26.29
N ASN A 382 9.65 0.14 27.05
CA ASN A 382 10.62 -0.88 27.46
C ASN A 382 10.57 -2.15 26.60
N LYS A 383 9.59 -2.29 25.70
CA LYS A 383 9.45 -3.47 24.83
C LYS A 383 9.31 -3.07 23.37
N VAL A 384 8.26 -2.31 23.02
CA VAL A 384 7.96 -1.99 21.61
C VAL A 384 9.09 -1.20 20.96
N ILE A 385 9.55 -0.11 21.60
CA ILE A 385 10.61 0.73 21.04
C ILE A 385 11.93 -0.06 20.89
N PRO A 386 12.45 -0.74 21.93
CA PRO A 386 13.66 -1.55 21.81
C PRO A 386 13.61 -2.61 20.70
N ILE A 387 12.46 -3.28 20.51
CA ILE A 387 12.28 -4.26 19.44
C ILE A 387 12.53 -3.62 18.07
N PHE A 388 11.94 -2.46 17.78
CA PHE A 388 12.07 -1.84 16.45
C PHE A 388 13.33 -0.97 16.28
N GLU A 389 14.06 -0.71 17.37
CA GLU A 389 15.44 -0.21 17.32
C GLU A 389 16.43 -1.31 16.88
N GLU A 390 16.25 -2.52 17.42
CA GLU A 390 17.06 -3.70 17.06
C GLU A 390 16.66 -4.26 15.68
N PHE A 391 15.37 -4.50 15.47
CA PHE A 391 14.79 -5.07 14.25
C PHE A 391 14.19 -3.96 13.39
N LYS A 392 15.04 -3.35 12.56
CA LYS A 392 14.72 -2.14 11.80
C LYS A 392 13.56 -2.31 10.82
N LEU A 393 12.77 -1.24 10.72
CA LEU A 393 11.82 -0.99 9.65
C LEU A 393 12.54 -0.36 8.45
N HIS A 394 12.10 -0.67 7.24
CA HIS A 394 12.70 -0.24 5.97
C HIS A 394 11.77 0.62 5.11
N GLY A 395 10.45 0.58 5.33
CA GLY A 395 9.48 1.42 4.63
C GLY A 395 9.42 2.86 5.18
N ILE A 396 8.53 3.69 4.61
CA ILE A 396 8.25 5.06 5.07
C ILE A 396 7.75 5.08 6.53
N LYS A 397 7.22 3.94 7.02
CA LYS A 397 6.78 3.75 8.40
C LYS A 397 7.92 3.86 9.41
N SER A 398 9.16 3.56 9.00
CA SER A 398 10.36 3.84 9.81
C SER A 398 10.42 5.29 10.28
N LYS A 399 10.02 6.25 9.44
CA LYS A 399 9.97 7.68 9.81
C LYS A 399 8.86 7.99 10.81
N ASN A 400 7.74 7.27 10.75
CA ASN A 400 6.70 7.37 11.77
C ASN A 400 7.16 6.76 13.10
N PHE A 401 7.94 5.68 13.05
CA PHE A 401 8.56 5.11 14.24
C PHE A 401 9.58 6.07 14.89
N GLU A 402 10.44 6.71 14.10
CA GLU A 402 11.40 7.73 14.58
C GLU A 402 10.68 8.89 15.31
N ASP A 403 9.59 9.40 14.74
CA ASP A 403 8.81 10.46 15.37
C ASP A 403 8.04 9.97 16.61
N PHE A 404 7.60 8.70 16.61
CA PHE A 404 6.99 8.06 17.76
C PHE A 404 7.99 7.91 18.93
N GLN A 405 9.25 7.55 18.66
CA GLN A 405 10.33 7.50 19.65
C GLN A 405 10.61 8.88 20.26
N LYS A 406 10.65 9.94 19.44
CA LYS A 406 10.82 11.32 19.95
C LYS A 406 9.73 11.68 20.95
N VAL A 407 8.47 11.36 20.64
CA VAL A 407 7.36 11.60 21.58
C VAL A 407 7.49 10.76 22.84
N ALA A 408 7.94 9.51 22.73
CA ALA A 408 8.20 8.66 23.90
C ALA A 408 9.26 9.26 24.83
N LEU A 409 10.34 9.80 24.28
CA LEU A 409 11.39 10.49 25.05
C LEU A 409 10.87 11.75 25.76
N LEU A 410 10.04 12.56 25.09
CA LEU A 410 9.36 13.70 25.72
C LEU A 410 8.41 13.26 26.84
N MET A 411 7.80 12.08 26.71
CA MET A 411 6.95 11.50 27.74
C MET A 411 7.73 10.98 28.95
N GLU A 412 8.85 10.32 28.71
CA GLU A 412 9.76 9.80 29.72
C GLU A 412 10.32 10.93 30.60
N ASN A 413 10.79 12.01 29.97
CA ASN A 413 11.28 13.22 30.64
C ASN A 413 10.19 14.11 31.24
N LYS A 414 8.92 13.67 31.21
CA LYS A 414 7.75 14.43 31.71
C LYS A 414 7.51 15.79 31.03
N VAL A 415 8.20 16.09 29.93
CA VAL A 415 8.07 17.33 29.14
C VAL A 415 6.66 17.48 28.55
N HIS A 416 6.00 16.37 28.21
CA HIS A 416 4.59 16.34 27.78
C HIS A 416 3.57 16.94 28.77
N LEU A 417 3.96 17.19 30.02
CA LEU A 417 3.13 17.85 31.04
C LEU A 417 3.25 19.38 31.04
N THR A 418 4.12 19.94 30.19
CA THR A 418 4.30 21.38 29.98
C THR A 418 3.56 21.84 28.72
N ARG A 419 3.26 23.13 28.62
CA ARG A 419 2.56 23.66 27.44
C ARG A 419 3.42 23.55 26.19
N GLU A 420 4.70 23.91 26.33
CA GLU A 420 5.72 23.88 25.28
C GLU A 420 5.91 22.45 24.76
N GLY A 421 6.05 21.49 25.67
CA GLY A 421 6.19 20.08 25.32
C GLY A 421 4.95 19.50 24.63
N LEU A 422 3.75 19.87 25.07
CA LEU A 422 2.51 19.45 24.42
C LEU A 422 2.40 20.04 23.00
N ASP A 423 2.77 21.31 22.81
CA ASP A 423 2.75 21.97 21.51
C ASP A 423 3.81 21.38 20.56
N GLU A 424 4.98 20.96 21.07
CA GLU A 424 5.97 20.20 20.31
C GLU A 424 5.43 18.83 19.87
N ILE A 425 4.79 18.07 20.77
CA ILE A 425 4.17 16.78 20.44
C ILE A 425 3.08 16.94 19.37
N LYS A 426 2.27 18.01 19.45
CA LYS A 426 1.27 18.35 18.43
C LYS A 426 1.92 18.60 17.07
N LYS A 427 3.05 19.31 17.03
CA LYS A 427 3.82 19.55 15.81
C LYS A 427 4.37 18.25 15.21
N ILE A 428 4.98 17.39 16.03
CA ILE A 428 5.49 16.08 15.59
C ILE A 428 4.33 15.25 15.02
N LYS A 429 3.25 15.09 15.79
CA LYS A 429 2.04 14.37 15.36
C LYS A 429 1.47 14.92 14.04
N GLY A 430 1.54 16.23 13.83
CA GLY A 430 1.11 16.91 12.62
C GLY A 430 1.86 16.47 11.35
N GLY A 431 3.09 15.98 11.47
CA GLY A 431 3.91 15.47 10.35
C GLY A 431 3.93 13.94 10.18
N MET A 432 3.22 13.19 11.03
CA MET A 432 3.25 11.73 11.03
C MET A 432 2.14 11.10 10.18
N ASN A 433 2.35 9.84 9.80
CA ASN A 433 1.34 8.95 9.20
C ASN A 433 0.70 9.58 7.95
N LYS A 434 -0.63 9.74 7.92
CA LYS A 434 -1.36 10.30 6.78
C LYS A 434 -0.92 11.72 6.41
N ASN A 435 -0.37 12.48 7.36
CA ASN A 435 0.06 13.85 7.13
C ASN A 435 1.51 13.96 6.65
N ARG A 436 2.26 12.84 6.60
CA ARG A 436 3.63 12.83 6.12
C ARG A 436 3.65 13.11 4.62
N LEU A 437 4.30 14.21 4.23
CA LEU A 437 4.54 14.55 2.83
C LEU A 437 5.58 13.60 2.22
N ASN A 438 5.50 13.41 0.90
CA ASN A 438 6.39 12.53 0.12
C ASN A 438 7.85 12.92 0.24
#